data_AF-A0A1G6DKS6-F1
#
_entry.id   AF-A0A1G6DKS6-F1
#
_cell.length_a   1.000
_cell.length_b   1.000
_cell.length_c   1.000
_cell.angle_alpha   90.00
_cell.angle_beta   90.00
_cell.angle_gamma   90.00
#
_symmetry.space_group_name_H-M   'P 1'
#
loop_
_entity.id
_entity.type
_entity.pdbx_description
1 polymer ?
#
loop_
_entity_poly.entity_id
_entity_poly.type
_entity_poly.pdbx_seq_one_letter_code
_entity_poly.pdbx_strand_id
1 'polypeptide(L)'
;MEKEFLPGTLRDRIQDLMKSRKVTQKELADLLGVTVSTISRFLSGSTDKFGNENVIRIARAFNVSTDFLLGETDVPDRKNYQISELGLSSEAARNLYKGRADQRVVSRMLENKKYLALTRMISKYFNDTFAAGFAAQNELYASLSEFVIDKDTSEAADDVADDLRYMRTNVYQADL
;
A
#
# COMPACT_ATOMS: atom_id res chain seq x y z
N MET A 1 12.31 16.92 11.66
CA MET A 1 13.54 17.16 10.88
C MET A 1 14.07 15.79 10.48
N GLU A 2 14.10 15.49 9.18
CA GLU A 2 14.81 14.31 8.67
C GLU A 2 16.27 14.42 9.12
N LYS A 3 16.83 13.37 9.70
CA LYS A 3 18.26 13.33 10.00
C LYS A 3 18.99 13.20 8.68
N GLU A 4 19.70 14.25 8.30
CA GLU A 4 20.61 14.24 7.16
C GLU A 4 21.82 13.37 7.53
N PHE A 5 22.02 12.28 6.79
CA PHE A 5 23.17 11.40 6.98
C PHE A 5 24.26 11.80 6.00
N LEU A 6 25.48 12.03 6.49
CA LEU A 6 26.63 12.36 5.64
C LEU A 6 27.08 11.14 4.83
N PRO A 7 27.57 11.31 3.59
CA PRO A 7 28.08 10.20 2.80
C PRO A 7 29.20 9.47 3.56
N GLY A 8 29.13 8.14 3.57
CA GLY A 8 30.02 7.32 4.39
C GLY A 8 30.02 5.87 3.98
N THR A 9 31.00 5.13 4.48
CA THR A 9 31.13 3.69 4.21
C THR A 9 30.06 2.90 4.96
N LEU A 10 29.91 1.62 4.62
CA LEU A 10 29.03 0.70 5.34
C LEU A 10 29.26 0.72 6.86
N ARG A 11 30.52 0.84 7.31
CA ARG A 11 30.84 0.92 8.73
C ARG A 11 30.29 2.20 9.36
N ASP A 12 30.50 3.34 8.69
CA ASP A 12 30.04 4.65 9.17
C ASP A 12 28.52 4.67 9.28
N ARG A 13 27.82 4.18 8.24
CA ARG A 13 26.36 4.06 8.21
C ARG A 13 25.82 3.20 9.34
N ILE A 14 26.43 2.05 9.62
CA ILE A 14 26.00 1.19 10.73
C ILE A 14 26.22 1.89 12.08
N GLN A 15 27.36 2.55 12.27
CA GLN A 15 27.62 3.29 13.52
C GLN A 15 26.63 4.44 13.71
N ASP A 16 26.29 5.17 12.66
CA ASP A 16 25.32 6.26 12.72
C ASP A 16 23.90 5.76 12.99
N LEU A 17 23.51 4.63 12.39
CA LEU A 17 22.24 3.97 12.70
C LEU A 17 22.17 3.51 14.15
N MET A 18 23.24 2.89 14.66
CA MET A 18 23.33 2.49 16.06
C MET A 18 23.20 3.67 17.01
N LYS A 19 23.95 4.76 16.78
CA LYS A 19 23.86 5.99 17.58
C LYS A 19 22.47 6.62 17.49
N SER A 20 21.92 6.72 16.29
CA SER A 20 20.63 7.40 16.07
C SER A 20 19.44 6.65 16.67
N ARG A 21 19.49 5.31 16.67
CA ARG A 21 18.45 4.43 17.21
C ARG A 21 18.74 3.94 18.63
N LYS A 22 19.87 4.35 19.23
CA LYS A 22 20.34 3.93 20.55
C LYS A 22 20.48 2.40 20.67
N VAL A 23 20.96 1.75 19.61
CA VAL A 23 21.20 0.30 19.55
C VAL A 23 22.66 0.02 19.89
N THR A 24 22.90 -0.89 20.83
CA THR A 24 24.23 -1.35 21.25
C THR A 24 24.79 -2.42 20.31
N GLN A 25 26.11 -2.67 20.36
CA GLN A 25 26.72 -3.76 19.56
C GLN A 25 26.16 -5.13 19.96
N LYS A 26 25.76 -5.30 21.22
CA LYS A 26 25.15 -6.52 21.73
C LYS A 26 23.77 -6.75 21.11
N GLU A 27 22.90 -5.74 21.18
CA GLU A 27 21.56 -5.83 20.58
C GLU A 27 21.62 -6.04 19.07
N LEU A 28 22.57 -5.38 18.39
CA LEU A 28 22.78 -5.60 16.96
C LEU A 28 23.25 -7.04 16.67
N ALA A 29 24.16 -7.58 17.49
CA ALA A 29 24.62 -8.95 17.35
C ALA A 29 23.48 -9.97 17.54
N ASP A 30 22.63 -9.75 18.56
CA ASP A 30 21.46 -10.58 18.84
C ASP A 30 20.45 -10.53 17.68
N LEU A 31 20.17 -9.34 17.12
CA LEU A 31 19.29 -9.16 15.96
C LEU A 31 19.81 -9.88 14.70
N LEU A 32 21.12 -9.93 14.53
CA LEU A 32 21.77 -10.54 13.37
C LEU A 32 22.04 -12.03 13.56
N GLY A 33 21.91 -12.57 14.78
CA GLY A 33 22.30 -13.94 15.11
C GLY A 33 23.80 -14.17 14.97
N VAL A 34 24.62 -13.17 15.29
CA VAL A 34 26.09 -13.25 15.25
C VAL A 34 26.67 -12.91 16.62
N THR A 35 27.98 -13.09 16.79
CA THR A 35 28.64 -12.73 18.05
C THR A 35 28.96 -11.24 18.13
N VAL A 36 28.98 -10.67 19.34
CA VAL A 36 29.38 -9.27 19.58
C VAL A 36 30.80 -9.02 19.06
N SER A 37 31.69 -10.01 19.15
CA SER A 37 33.07 -9.88 18.64
C SER A 37 33.11 -9.76 17.12
N THR A 38 32.19 -10.41 16.39
CA THR A 38 32.02 -10.23 14.94
C THR A 38 31.66 -8.79 14.60
N ILE A 39 30.70 -8.20 15.32
CA ILE A 39 30.29 -6.80 15.12
C ILE A 39 31.44 -5.85 15.45
N SER A 40 32.09 -6.05 16.60
CA SER A 40 33.21 -5.24 17.05
C SER A 40 34.36 -5.22 16.04
N ARG A 41 34.81 -6.40 15.56
CA ARG A 41 35.89 -6.52 14.56
C ARG A 41 35.54 -5.89 13.23
N PHE A 42 34.28 -5.97 12.81
CA PHE A 42 33.84 -5.35 11.57
C PHE A 42 33.82 -3.82 11.69
N LEU A 43 33.24 -3.29 12.77
CA LEU A 43 33.13 -1.84 13.00
C LEU A 43 34.49 -1.18 13.26
N SER A 44 35.46 -1.90 13.85
CA SER A 44 36.82 -1.42 14.08
C SER A 44 37.72 -1.48 12.85
N GLY A 45 37.27 -2.09 11.76
CA GLY A 45 38.08 -2.32 10.57
C GLY A 45 39.06 -3.48 10.65
N SER A 46 39.03 -4.27 11.73
CA SER A 46 39.86 -5.47 11.88
C SER A 46 39.45 -6.60 10.93
N THR A 47 38.28 -6.50 10.29
CA THR A 47 37.84 -7.42 9.24
C THR A 47 37.06 -6.64 8.18
N ASP A 48 37.42 -6.82 6.91
CA ASP A 48 36.76 -6.16 5.77
C ASP A 48 35.50 -6.90 5.29
N LYS A 49 35.44 -8.20 5.50
CA LYS A 49 34.31 -9.01 5.04
C LYS A 49 33.20 -9.03 6.08
N PHE A 50 32.07 -8.44 5.72
CA PHE A 50 30.78 -8.64 6.37
C PHE A 50 29.85 -9.29 5.36
N GLY A 51 29.36 -10.50 5.65
CA GLY A 51 28.59 -11.26 4.68
C GLY A 51 27.37 -10.48 4.17
N ASN A 52 27.05 -10.62 2.88
CA ASN A 52 25.92 -9.94 2.25
C ASN A 52 24.60 -10.18 3.01
N GLU A 53 24.42 -11.40 3.55
CA GLU A 53 23.27 -11.74 4.37
C GLU A 53 23.16 -10.85 5.62
N ASN A 54 24.29 -10.55 6.29
CA ASN A 54 24.28 -9.66 7.44
C ASN A 54 23.94 -8.22 7.03
N VAL A 55 24.41 -7.75 5.87
CA VAL A 55 24.02 -6.42 5.34
C VAL A 55 22.51 -6.34 5.12
N ILE A 56 21.91 -7.37 4.53
CA ILE A 56 20.45 -7.45 4.33
C ILE A 56 19.72 -7.49 5.68
N ARG A 57 20.19 -8.26 6.65
CA ARG A 57 19.59 -8.33 7.99
C ARG A 57 19.69 -6.99 8.72
N ILE A 58 20.80 -6.26 8.62
CA ILE A 58 20.95 -4.89 9.15
C ILE A 58 19.95 -3.95 8.49
N ALA A 59 19.84 -3.98 7.15
CA ALA A 59 18.90 -3.12 6.41
C ALA A 59 17.47 -3.32 6.91
N ARG A 60 17.06 -4.57 7.11
CA ARG A 60 15.74 -4.91 7.68
C ARG A 60 15.59 -4.47 9.13
N ALA A 61 16.59 -4.73 9.98
CA ALA A 61 16.56 -4.39 11.40
C ALA A 61 16.41 -2.88 11.65
N PHE A 62 17.08 -2.06 10.83
CA PHE A 62 17.00 -0.60 10.93
C PHE A 62 15.93 0.03 10.03
N ASN A 63 15.20 -0.79 9.26
CA ASN A 63 14.23 -0.36 8.25
C ASN A 63 14.80 0.67 7.25
N VAL A 64 15.99 0.38 6.73
CA VAL A 64 16.68 1.18 5.71
C VAL A 64 16.91 0.36 4.44
N SER A 65 17.28 1.01 3.33
CA SER A 65 17.69 0.30 2.11
C SER A 65 19.13 -0.22 2.21
N THR A 66 19.44 -1.27 1.44
CA THR A 66 20.83 -1.73 1.25
C THR A 66 21.66 -0.65 0.55
N ASP A 67 21.05 0.11 -0.36
CA ASP A 67 21.69 1.18 -1.11
C ASP A 67 22.15 2.29 -0.16
N PHE A 68 21.34 2.62 0.85
CA PHE A 68 21.72 3.56 1.91
C PHE A 68 22.89 3.03 2.73
N LEU A 69 22.80 1.77 3.17
CA LEU A 69 23.87 1.14 3.96
C LEU A 69 25.18 1.07 3.19
N LEU A 70 25.14 0.83 1.87
CA LEU A 70 26.32 0.70 1.03
C LEU A 70 26.86 2.05 0.52
N GLY A 71 26.17 3.16 0.80
CA GLY A 71 26.62 4.51 0.45
C GLY A 71 26.18 5.00 -0.93
N GLU A 72 25.27 4.30 -1.61
CA GLU A 72 24.71 4.67 -2.91
C GLU A 72 23.62 5.77 -2.80
N THR A 73 23.07 5.97 -1.60
CA THR A 73 22.12 7.06 -1.31
C THR A 73 22.27 7.58 0.12
N ASP A 74 22.00 8.87 0.33
CA ASP A 74 21.92 9.49 1.66
C ASP A 74 20.51 9.41 2.27
N VAL A 75 19.53 8.91 1.52
CA VAL A 75 18.16 8.79 2.02
C VAL A 75 17.99 7.46 2.75
N PRO A 76 17.79 7.47 4.09
CA PRO A 76 17.75 6.27 4.90
C PRO A 76 16.48 5.45 4.69
N ASP A 77 15.38 6.11 4.34
CA ASP A 77 14.10 5.44 4.19
C ASP A 77 14.17 4.36 3.13
N ARG A 78 13.57 3.20 3.45
CA ARG A 78 13.41 2.10 2.51
C ARG A 78 12.49 2.54 1.37
N LYS A 79 13.06 3.21 0.37
CA LYS A 79 12.38 3.58 -0.88
C LYS A 79 12.20 2.38 -1.83
N ASN A 80 12.91 1.29 -1.56
CA ASN A 80 12.83 0.04 -2.31
C ASN A 80 11.65 -0.82 -1.80
N TYR A 81 10.43 -0.30 -1.99
CA TYR A 81 9.20 -1.09 -1.85
C TYR A 81 9.13 -2.07 -3.02
N GLN A 82 8.75 -3.32 -2.74
CA GLN A 82 8.42 -4.22 -3.84
C GLN A 82 7.16 -3.68 -4.53
N ILE A 83 7.12 -3.78 -5.86
CA ILE A 83 5.96 -3.35 -6.66
C ILE A 83 4.67 -4.03 -6.15
N SER A 84 4.77 -5.30 -5.74
CA SER A 84 3.69 -6.08 -5.13
C SER A 84 3.25 -5.56 -3.76
N GLU A 85 4.18 -5.08 -2.92
CA GLU A 85 3.87 -4.49 -1.60
C GLU A 85 3.06 -3.19 -1.73
N LEU A 86 3.22 -2.47 -2.85
CA LEU A 86 2.43 -1.28 -3.17
C LEU A 86 1.04 -1.60 -3.76
N GLY A 87 0.70 -2.88 -3.93
CA GLY A 87 -0.52 -3.30 -4.62
C GLY A 87 -0.55 -2.93 -6.10
N LEU A 88 0.60 -2.60 -6.69
CA LEU A 88 0.72 -2.26 -8.11
C LEU A 88 0.97 -3.52 -8.93
N SER A 89 0.35 -3.61 -10.10
CA SER A 89 0.72 -4.61 -11.09
C SER A 89 2.09 -4.30 -11.70
N SER A 90 2.78 -5.32 -12.22
CA SER A 90 4.05 -5.12 -12.92
C SER A 90 3.91 -4.20 -14.13
N GLU A 91 2.74 -4.15 -14.76
CA GLU A 91 2.46 -3.25 -15.86
C GLU A 91 2.28 -1.80 -15.40
N ALA A 92 1.51 -1.57 -14.33
CA ALA A 92 1.31 -0.23 -13.76
C ALA A 92 2.66 0.39 -13.34
N ALA A 93 3.51 -0.38 -12.67
CA ALA A 93 4.86 0.05 -12.33
C ALA A 93 5.71 0.36 -13.57
N ARG A 94 5.62 -0.46 -14.62
CA ARG A 94 6.36 -0.24 -15.88
C ARG A 94 5.90 1.02 -16.61
N ASN A 95 4.60 1.33 -16.56
CA ASN A 95 4.06 2.57 -17.14
C ASN A 95 4.57 3.82 -16.41
N LEU A 96 4.67 3.76 -15.08
CA LEU A 96 5.30 4.82 -14.29
C LEU A 96 6.79 4.93 -14.62
N TYR A 97 7.53 3.82 -14.60
CA TYR A 97 8.99 3.82 -14.83
C TYR A 97 9.37 4.30 -16.23
N LYS A 98 8.64 3.88 -17.26
CA LYS A 98 8.88 4.28 -18.66
C LYS A 98 8.32 5.67 -19.00
N GLY A 99 7.74 6.40 -18.04
CA GLY A 99 7.16 7.72 -18.25
C GLY A 99 5.93 7.72 -19.14
N ARG A 100 5.25 6.57 -19.31
CA ARG A 100 3.96 6.49 -20.01
C ARG A 100 2.84 7.15 -19.21
N ALA A 101 3.01 7.22 -17.89
CA ALA A 101 2.22 8.06 -17.00
C ALA A 101 3.15 9.09 -16.35
N ASP A 102 2.70 10.34 -16.23
CA ASP A 102 3.45 11.39 -15.54
C ASP A 102 3.51 11.08 -14.04
N GLN A 103 4.70 10.73 -13.58
CA GLN A 103 4.97 10.32 -12.21
C GLN A 103 4.60 11.42 -11.19
N ARG A 104 4.83 12.69 -11.54
CA ARG A 104 4.55 13.82 -10.65
C ARG A 104 3.05 14.02 -10.48
N VAL A 105 2.30 13.86 -11.56
CA VAL A 105 0.84 13.91 -11.53
C VAL A 105 0.29 12.76 -10.69
N VAL A 106 0.80 11.54 -10.90
CA VAL A 106 0.38 10.37 -10.12
C VAL A 106 0.69 10.54 -8.62
N SER A 107 1.87 11.03 -8.26
CA SER A 107 2.19 11.34 -6.85
C SER A 107 1.22 12.36 -6.26
N ARG A 108 0.93 13.46 -6.98
CA ARG A 108 -0.05 14.46 -6.53
C ARG A 108 -1.46 13.89 -6.36
N MET A 109 -1.86 12.94 -7.21
CA MET A 109 -3.13 12.24 -7.06
C MET A 109 -3.14 11.39 -5.78
N LEU A 110 -2.10 10.58 -5.57
CA LEU A 110 -1.98 9.72 -4.39
C LEU A 110 -1.93 10.52 -3.06
N GLU A 111 -1.37 11.73 -3.09
CA GLU A 111 -1.33 12.65 -1.95
C GLU A 111 -2.66 13.41 -1.73
N ASN A 112 -3.56 13.42 -2.73
CA ASN A 112 -4.81 14.16 -2.66
C ASN A 112 -5.91 13.42 -1.88
N LYS A 113 -6.41 14.04 -0.81
CA LYS A 113 -7.48 13.45 0.04
C LYS A 113 -8.75 13.07 -0.73
N LYS A 114 -9.15 13.85 -1.74
CA LYS A 114 -10.34 13.54 -2.56
C LYS A 114 -10.12 12.30 -3.41
N TYR A 115 -8.92 12.15 -3.97
CA TYR A 115 -8.56 10.95 -4.72
C TYR A 115 -8.56 9.71 -3.83
N LEU A 116 -8.01 9.79 -2.61
CA LEU A 116 -8.07 8.70 -1.63
C LEU A 116 -9.51 8.34 -1.21
N ALA A 117 -10.42 9.31 -1.16
CA ALA A 117 -11.83 9.04 -0.91
C ALA A 117 -12.47 8.29 -2.09
N LEU A 118 -12.19 8.73 -3.32
CA LEU A 118 -12.67 8.10 -4.54
C LEU A 118 -12.19 6.64 -4.67
N THR A 119 -10.91 6.35 -4.41
CA THR A 119 -10.39 4.98 -4.49
C THR A 119 -11.07 4.05 -3.48
N ARG A 120 -11.38 4.52 -2.27
CA ARG A 120 -12.15 3.75 -1.29
C ARG A 120 -13.59 3.51 -1.74
N MET A 121 -14.24 4.49 -2.37
CA MET A 121 -15.59 4.32 -2.92
C MET A 121 -15.60 3.26 -4.03
N ILE A 122 -14.64 3.35 -4.96
CA ILE A 122 -14.47 2.38 -6.05
C ILE A 122 -14.16 0.99 -5.50
N SER A 123 -13.29 0.86 -4.50
CA SER A 123 -13.01 -0.43 -3.85
C SER A 123 -14.25 -1.04 -3.19
N LYS A 124 -15.10 -0.23 -2.54
CA LYS A 124 -16.37 -0.71 -1.99
C LYS A 124 -17.37 -1.17 -3.06
N TYR A 125 -17.34 -0.52 -4.24
CA TYR A 125 -18.15 -0.92 -5.38
C TYR A 125 -17.73 -2.30 -5.91
N PHE A 126 -16.42 -2.55 -6.05
CA PHE A 126 -15.90 -3.84 -6.51
C PHE A 126 -15.92 -4.95 -5.46
N ASN A 127 -16.00 -4.63 -4.17
CA ASN A 127 -16.01 -5.61 -3.08
C ASN A 127 -17.45 -6.03 -2.65
N ASP A 128 -18.41 -6.05 -3.57
CA ASP A 128 -19.81 -6.51 -3.41
C ASP A 128 -20.65 -5.86 -2.29
N THR A 129 -20.09 -4.91 -1.55
CA THR A 129 -20.79 -4.26 -0.43
C THR A 129 -21.88 -3.32 -0.92
N PHE A 130 -21.74 -2.80 -2.15
CA PHE A 130 -22.80 -2.06 -2.84
C PHE A 130 -23.83 -2.97 -3.50
N ALA A 131 -23.43 -4.14 -3.99
CA ALA A 131 -24.38 -5.07 -4.60
C ALA A 131 -25.39 -5.61 -3.59
N ALA A 132 -24.98 -5.90 -2.36
CA ALA A 132 -25.90 -6.22 -1.28
C ALA A 132 -26.89 -5.06 -0.99
N GLY A 133 -26.43 -3.81 -1.03
CA GLY A 133 -27.27 -2.62 -0.87
C GLY A 133 -28.26 -2.41 -2.02
N PHE A 134 -27.81 -2.57 -3.27
CA PHE A 134 -28.68 -2.49 -4.46
C PHE A 134 -29.61 -3.69 -4.57
N ALA A 135 -29.19 -4.88 -4.13
CA ALA A 135 -30.05 -6.07 -4.03
C ALA A 135 -31.17 -5.84 -3.00
N ALA A 136 -30.83 -5.37 -1.80
CA ALA A 136 -31.82 -5.02 -0.78
C ALA A 136 -32.78 -3.91 -1.27
N GLN A 137 -32.26 -2.90 -1.97
CA GLN A 137 -33.08 -1.84 -2.56
C GLN A 137 -34.01 -2.37 -3.67
N ASN A 138 -33.52 -3.27 -4.52
CA ASN A 138 -34.31 -3.91 -5.56
C ASN A 138 -35.39 -4.84 -4.99
N GLU A 139 -35.11 -5.55 -3.90
CA GLU A 139 -36.09 -6.35 -3.16
C GLU A 139 -37.18 -5.46 -2.53
N LEU A 140 -36.81 -4.30 -2.00
CA LEU A 140 -37.77 -3.32 -1.50
C LEU A 140 -38.66 -2.76 -2.61
N TYR A 141 -38.12 -2.40 -3.78
CA TYR A 141 -38.93 -1.96 -4.92
C TYR A 141 -39.86 -3.06 -5.44
N ALA A 142 -39.41 -4.32 -5.47
CA ALA A 142 -40.26 -5.45 -5.82
C ALA A 142 -41.41 -5.63 -4.83
N SER A 143 -41.13 -5.56 -3.53
CA SER A 143 -42.15 -5.66 -2.48
C SER A 143 -43.15 -4.51 -2.51
N LEU A 144 -42.70 -3.29 -2.80
CA LEU A 144 -43.57 -2.11 -2.95
C LEU A 144 -44.43 -2.21 -4.21
N SER A 145 -43.89 -2.69 -5.33
CA SER A 145 -44.64 -2.95 -6.57
C SER A 145 -45.75 -3.98 -6.34
N GLU A 146 -45.44 -5.10 -5.68
CA GLU A 146 -46.44 -6.12 -5.34
C GLU A 146 -47.50 -5.59 -4.37
N PHE A 147 -47.12 -4.81 -3.36
CA PHE A 147 -48.06 -4.22 -2.41
C PHE A 147 -49.02 -3.22 -3.06
N VAL A 148 -48.55 -2.41 -4.01
CA VAL A 148 -49.41 -1.46 -4.75
C VAL A 148 -50.45 -2.22 -5.57
N ILE A 149 -50.03 -3.26 -6.30
CA ILE A 149 -50.93 -4.12 -7.09
C ILE A 149 -51.93 -4.89 -6.20
N ASP A 150 -51.51 -5.33 -5.00
CA ASP A 150 -52.39 -6.04 -4.06
C ASP A 150 -53.48 -5.14 -3.46
N LYS A 151 -53.19 -3.83 -3.28
CA LYS A 151 -54.11 -2.87 -2.67
C LYS A 151 -55.04 -2.19 -3.66
N ASP A 152 -54.65 -2.09 -4.91
CA ASP A 152 -55.39 -1.37 -5.95
C ASP A 152 -55.10 -2.01 -7.32
N THR A 153 -56.14 -2.47 -8.01
CA THR A 153 -56.03 -3.12 -9.34
C THR A 153 -56.38 -2.17 -10.48
N SER A 154 -56.32 -0.86 -10.24
CA SER A 154 -56.56 0.16 -11.27
C SER A 154 -55.36 0.31 -12.21
N GLU A 155 -55.61 0.79 -13.42
CA GLU A 155 -54.58 1.07 -14.43
C GLU A 155 -53.51 2.06 -13.91
N ALA A 156 -53.90 2.98 -13.02
CA ALA A 156 -52.98 3.88 -12.34
C ALA A 156 -52.06 3.18 -11.31
N ALA A 157 -52.53 2.11 -10.67
CA ALA A 157 -51.71 1.30 -9.78
C ALA A 157 -50.71 0.43 -10.56
N ASP A 158 -51.09 -0.04 -11.73
CA ASP A 158 -50.20 -0.75 -12.67
C ASP A 158 -49.07 0.17 -13.18
N ASP A 159 -49.39 1.41 -13.57
CA ASP A 159 -48.39 2.41 -13.98
C ASP A 159 -47.37 2.70 -12.87
N VAL A 160 -47.83 2.87 -11.62
CA VAL A 160 -46.96 3.08 -10.45
C VAL A 160 -46.09 1.85 -10.17
N ALA A 161 -46.65 0.65 -10.32
CA ALA A 161 -45.92 -0.58 -10.13
C ALA A 161 -44.83 -0.78 -11.19
N ASP A 162 -45.07 -0.35 -12.43
CA ASP A 162 -44.09 -0.38 -13.51
C ASP A 162 -42.99 0.68 -13.35
N ASP A 163 -43.33 1.91 -12.94
CA ASP A 163 -42.34 2.93 -12.57
C ASP A 163 -41.39 2.46 -11.45
N LEU A 164 -41.92 1.75 -10.44
CA LEU A 164 -41.13 1.14 -9.37
C LEU A 164 -40.19 0.03 -9.88
N ARG A 165 -40.58 -0.70 -10.93
CA ARG A 165 -39.70 -1.69 -11.59
C ARG A 165 -38.59 -1.01 -12.39
N TYR A 166 -38.85 0.13 -13.03
CA TYR A 166 -37.83 0.92 -13.73
C TYR A 166 -36.80 1.58 -12.79
N MET A 167 -37.16 1.82 -11.53
CA MET A 167 -36.22 2.31 -10.50
C MET A 167 -35.23 1.24 -9.99
N ARG A 168 -35.40 -0.04 -10.36
CA ARG A 168 -34.46 -1.10 -10.00
C ARG A 168 -33.12 -0.89 -10.72
N THR A 169 -32.03 -0.88 -9.95
CA THR A 169 -30.70 -0.76 -10.53
C THR A 169 -30.20 -2.14 -10.95
N ASN A 170 -29.71 -2.29 -12.20
CA ASN A 170 -29.10 -3.55 -12.63
C ASN A 170 -27.86 -3.85 -11.77
N VAL A 171 -27.93 -4.92 -10.98
CA VAL A 171 -26.81 -5.35 -10.13
C VAL A 171 -25.93 -6.26 -10.99
N TYR A 172 -24.80 -5.71 -11.43
CA TYR A 172 -23.72 -6.28 -12.26
C TYR A 172 -23.92 -6.31 -13.79
N GLN A 173 -23.13 -5.48 -14.48
CA GLN A 173 -22.32 -5.92 -15.63
C GLN A 173 -20.85 -5.75 -15.21
N ALA A 174 -20.34 -6.68 -14.41
CA ALA A 174 -18.92 -6.79 -14.13
C ALA A 174 -18.33 -7.86 -15.05
N ASP A 175 -18.32 -7.59 -16.35
CA ASP A 175 -17.50 -8.30 -17.34
C ASP A 175 -16.85 -7.24 -18.22
N LEU A 176 -15.71 -6.70 -17.78
CA LEU A 176 -14.78 -5.90 -18.57
C LEU A 176 -13.35 -6.11 -18.07
#